data_AF-A0A3C1IJJ4-F1
#
_entry.id   AF-A0A3C1IJJ4-F1
#
_cell.length_a   1.000
_cell.length_b   1.000
_cell.length_c   1.000
_cell.angle_alpha   90.00
_cell.angle_beta   90.00
_cell.angle_gamma   90.00
#
_symmetry.space_group_name_H-M   'P 1'
#
loop_
_entity.id
_entity.type
_entity.pdbx_description
1 polymer ?
#
loop_
_entity_poly.entity_id
_entity_poly.type
_entity_poly.pdbx_seq_one_letter_code
_entity_poly.pdbx_strand_id
1 'polypeptide(L)'
;MEFWFLITVLILVVLALLARVVLRGAARLRPWGRYNLDVYRDHLDEVERDLERAIISAEEAGLLRTEVSRRILSADSAAKEQTNDSQTGPIGAVLVLAAIGIAAAVLVYVQQGRPGYADLALSDRIQAAEELRQNRPSQSNAERLTLADPTVTPSDDFLALMEKLRRAVAQHPDDLRGQTLLARNEAALGNFIAAHTAQAQVILLKQGNAQIADYARYAEMLVYAAGGYVSPSAETALTATLERDPAHQKARYYMGLMYAQTGRPDFAFRIWQDLLQQGVDDPSLTPLINAQIEAAAFHAGVEYTPSDVAASAGPSA
;
A
#
# COMPACT_ATOMS: atom_id res chain seq x y z
N MET A 1 -17.14 -8.63 4.73
CA MET A 1 -17.73 -9.98 4.96
C MET A 1 -17.85 -10.79 3.68
N GLU A 2 -18.35 -10.20 2.58
CA GLU A 2 -18.51 -10.91 1.30
C GLU A 2 -17.19 -11.43 0.70
N PHE A 3 -16.09 -10.67 0.83
CA PHE A 3 -14.76 -11.09 0.38
C PHE A 3 -14.29 -12.41 1.01
N TRP A 4 -14.35 -12.50 2.35
CA TRP A 4 -13.96 -13.72 3.07
C TRP A 4 -14.87 -14.91 2.75
N PHE A 5 -16.15 -14.67 2.52
CA PHE A 5 -17.08 -15.70 2.07
C PHE A 5 -16.70 -16.23 0.68
N LEU A 6 -16.46 -15.34 -0.29
CA LEU A 6 -16.05 -15.70 -1.66
C LEU A 6 -14.74 -16.50 -1.67
N ILE A 7 -13.72 -16.07 -0.93
CA ILE A 7 -12.44 -16.78 -0.84
C ILE A 7 -12.62 -18.15 -0.20
N THR A 8 -13.42 -18.25 0.85
CA THR A 8 -13.67 -19.53 1.53
C THR A 8 -14.36 -20.52 0.58
N VAL A 9 -15.37 -20.06 -0.16
CA VAL A 9 -16.05 -20.87 -1.19
C VAL A 9 -15.06 -21.29 -2.28
N LEU A 10 -14.22 -20.38 -2.77
CA LEU A 10 -13.21 -20.70 -3.79
C LEU A 10 -12.21 -21.75 -3.30
N ILE A 11 -11.69 -21.60 -2.08
CA ILE A 11 -10.77 -22.57 -1.46
C ILE A 11 -11.45 -23.95 -1.35
N LEU A 12 -12.70 -24.00 -0.88
CA LEU A 12 -13.45 -25.25 -0.76
C LEU A 12 -13.66 -25.93 -2.13
N VAL A 13 -13.96 -25.15 -3.18
CA VAL A 13 -14.10 -25.69 -4.54
C VAL A 13 -12.77 -26.27 -5.04
N VAL A 14 -11.65 -25.57 -4.84
CA VAL A 14 -10.32 -26.06 -5.23
C VAL A 14 -9.96 -27.34 -4.46
N LEU A 15 -10.19 -27.36 -3.14
CA LEU A 15 -9.95 -28.55 -2.32
C LEU A 15 -10.82 -29.73 -2.74
N ALA A 16 -12.10 -29.51 -3.08
CA ALA A 16 -12.99 -30.56 -3.55
C ALA A 16 -12.53 -31.13 -4.91
N LEU A 17 -12.05 -30.30 -5.82
CA LEU A 17 -11.49 -30.74 -7.11
C LEU A 17 -10.22 -31.57 -6.91
N LEU A 18 -9.29 -31.11 -6.07
CA LEU A 18 -8.07 -31.85 -5.75
C LEU A 18 -8.36 -33.19 -5.06
N ALA A 19 -9.25 -33.20 -4.07
CA ALA A 19 -9.69 -34.42 -3.40
C ALA A 19 -10.30 -35.42 -4.38
N ARG A 20 -11.14 -34.95 -5.32
CA ARG A 20 -11.73 -35.79 -6.37
C ARG A 20 -10.68 -36.45 -7.26
N VAL A 21 -9.60 -35.75 -7.59
CA VAL A 21 -8.50 -36.30 -8.41
C VAL A 21 -7.74 -37.38 -7.64
N VAL A 22 -7.38 -37.11 -6.38
CA VAL A 22 -6.64 -38.06 -5.52
C VAL A 22 -7.47 -39.32 -5.26
N LEU A 23 -8.75 -39.17 -4.92
CA LEU A 23 -9.66 -40.29 -4.66
C LEU A 23 -9.88 -41.16 -5.92
N ARG A 24 -9.92 -40.55 -7.12
CA ARG A 24 -9.99 -41.30 -8.38
C ARG A 24 -8.69 -42.03 -8.73
N GLY A 25 -7.53 -41.49 -8.34
CA GLY A 25 -6.24 -42.14 -8.51
C GLY A 25 -6.06 -43.36 -7.59
N ALA A 26 -6.48 -43.23 -6.32
CA ALA A 26 -6.42 -44.32 -5.34
C ALA A 26 -7.28 -45.53 -5.77
N ALA A 27 -8.44 -45.30 -6.40
CA ALA A 27 -9.30 -46.37 -6.92
C ALA A 27 -8.67 -47.21 -8.06
N ARG A 28 -7.61 -46.70 -8.72
CA ARG A 28 -6.90 -47.42 -9.79
C ARG A 28 -5.79 -48.33 -9.28
N LEU A 29 -5.34 -48.16 -8.04
CA LEU A 29 -4.41 -49.07 -7.37
C LEU A 29 -5.20 -50.24 -6.78
N ARG A 30 -5.70 -51.12 -7.64
CA ARG A 30 -6.25 -52.42 -7.21
C ARG A 30 -5.12 -53.23 -6.57
N PRO A 31 -5.27 -53.76 -5.34
CA PRO A 31 -4.24 -54.55 -4.68
C PRO A 31 -3.86 -55.77 -5.53
N TRP A 32 -2.57 -55.95 -5.78
CA TRP A 32 -2.01 -57.08 -6.55
C TRP A 32 -2.41 -58.46 -6.00
N GLY A 33 -2.81 -58.56 -4.73
CA GLY A 33 -3.15 -59.83 -4.07
C GLY A 33 -4.41 -60.54 -4.58
N ARG A 34 -5.40 -59.83 -5.14
CA ARG A 34 -6.63 -60.49 -5.65
C ARG A 34 -6.41 -61.25 -6.95
N TYR A 35 -5.46 -60.83 -7.79
CA TYR A 35 -5.17 -61.51 -9.07
C TYR A 35 -4.57 -62.90 -8.87
N ASN A 36 -3.79 -63.10 -7.79
CA ASN A 36 -3.14 -64.38 -7.53
C ASN A 36 -4.11 -65.48 -7.03
N LEU A 37 -5.20 -65.11 -6.34
CA LEU A 37 -6.10 -66.09 -5.75
C LEU A 37 -6.90 -66.87 -6.79
N ASP A 38 -7.36 -66.20 -7.85
CA ASP A 38 -8.12 -66.85 -8.92
C ASP A 38 -7.21 -67.78 -9.75
N VAL A 39 -5.95 -67.40 -9.97
CA VAL A 39 -4.95 -68.26 -10.62
C VAL A 39 -4.67 -69.53 -9.80
N TYR A 40 -4.55 -69.43 -8.47
CA TYR A 40 -4.34 -70.61 -7.63
C TYR A 40 -5.57 -71.52 -7.54
N ARG A 41 -6.79 -70.98 -7.73
CA ARG A 41 -8.01 -71.79 -7.84
C ARG A 41 -8.02 -72.56 -9.15
N ASP A 42 -7.67 -71.91 -10.26
CA ASP A 42 -7.56 -72.56 -11.57
C ASP A 42 -6.51 -73.70 -11.54
N HIS A 43 -5.41 -73.52 -10.81
CA HIS A 43 -4.40 -74.57 -10.62
C HIS A 43 -4.91 -75.77 -9.80
N LEU A 44 -5.82 -75.56 -8.83
CA LEU A 44 -6.45 -76.68 -8.11
C LEU A 44 -7.40 -77.46 -9.02
N ASP A 45 -8.17 -76.74 -9.84
CA ASP A 45 -9.10 -77.36 -10.80
C ASP A 45 -8.36 -78.08 -11.94
N GLU A 46 -7.13 -77.66 -12.27
CA GLU A 46 -6.25 -78.36 -13.21
C GLU A 46 -5.70 -79.66 -12.61
N VAL A 47 -5.25 -79.64 -11.35
CA VAL A 47 -4.81 -80.85 -10.63
C VAL A 47 -5.95 -81.88 -10.53
N GLU A 48 -7.20 -81.45 -10.31
CA GLU A 48 -8.36 -82.35 -10.29
C GLU A 48 -8.58 -83.02 -11.66
N ARG A 49 -8.51 -82.24 -12.74
CA ARG A 49 -8.69 -82.72 -14.11
C ARG A 49 -7.58 -83.68 -14.53
N ASP A 50 -6.35 -83.44 -14.12
CA ASP A 50 -5.21 -84.31 -14.44
C ASP A 50 -5.25 -85.63 -13.66
N LEU A 51 -5.81 -85.63 -12.45
CA LEU A 51 -6.11 -86.85 -11.69
C LEU A 51 -7.24 -87.64 -12.35
N GLU A 52 -8.33 -86.99 -12.77
CA GLU A 52 -9.44 -87.66 -13.49
C GLU A 52 -8.98 -88.28 -14.82
N ARG A 53 -8.01 -87.64 -15.50
CA ARG A 53 -7.43 -88.13 -16.76
C ARG A 53 -6.33 -89.18 -16.56
N ALA A 54 -6.02 -89.57 -15.32
CA ALA A 54 -4.95 -90.49 -14.95
C ALA A 54 -3.56 -90.09 -15.47
N ILE A 55 -3.32 -88.78 -15.63
CA ILE A 55 -2.02 -88.23 -16.05
C ILE A 55 -1.04 -88.20 -14.86
N ILE A 56 -1.56 -87.99 -13.66
CA ILE A 56 -0.82 -87.98 -12.40
C ILE A 56 -1.35 -89.05 -11.44
N SER A 57 -0.48 -89.56 -10.57
CA SER A 57 -0.89 -90.53 -9.55
C SER A 57 -1.70 -89.87 -8.42
N ALA A 58 -2.53 -90.64 -7.72
CA ALA A 58 -3.32 -90.13 -6.58
C ALA A 58 -2.45 -89.57 -5.44
N GLU A 59 -1.22 -90.09 -5.29
CA GLU A 59 -0.25 -89.63 -4.30
C GLU A 59 0.36 -88.28 -4.70
N GLU A 60 0.74 -88.10 -5.97
CA GLU A 60 1.26 -86.83 -6.50
C GLU A 60 0.21 -85.72 -6.47
N ALA A 61 -1.05 -86.03 -6.80
CA ALA A 61 -2.15 -85.06 -6.73
C ALA A 61 -2.40 -84.57 -5.30
N GLY A 62 -2.29 -85.48 -4.30
CA GLY A 62 -2.40 -85.12 -2.88
C GLY A 62 -1.31 -84.16 -2.42
N LEU A 63 -0.07 -84.36 -2.87
CA LEU A 63 1.05 -83.48 -2.58
C LEU A 63 0.88 -82.10 -3.24
N LEU A 64 0.50 -82.06 -4.52
CA LEU A 64 0.25 -80.82 -5.25
C LEU A 64 -0.90 -80.00 -4.64
N ARG A 65 -2.01 -80.64 -4.29
CA ARG A 65 -3.15 -79.98 -3.63
C ARG A 65 -2.73 -79.37 -2.29
N THR A 66 -1.87 -80.06 -1.53
CA THR A 66 -1.38 -79.57 -0.23
C THR A 66 -0.45 -78.37 -0.41
N GLU A 67 0.46 -78.41 -1.38
CA GLU A 67 1.39 -77.32 -1.70
C GLU A 67 0.65 -76.07 -2.21
N VAL A 68 -0.33 -76.24 -3.12
CA VAL A 68 -1.14 -75.13 -3.65
C VAL A 68 -2.05 -74.56 -2.55
N SER A 69 -2.69 -75.39 -1.73
CA SER A 69 -3.50 -74.92 -0.60
C SER A 69 -2.67 -74.17 0.44
N ARG A 70 -1.45 -74.63 0.73
CA ARG A 70 -0.50 -73.91 1.59
C ARG A 70 -0.13 -72.55 0.99
N ARG A 71 0.10 -72.47 -0.32
CA ARG A 71 0.40 -71.21 -1.01
C ARG A 71 -0.79 -70.24 -0.99
N ILE A 72 -2.01 -70.73 -1.19
CA ILE A 72 -3.24 -69.95 -1.04
C ILE A 72 -3.37 -69.37 0.36
N LEU A 73 -3.16 -70.21 1.39
CA LEU A 73 -3.22 -69.75 2.79
C LEU A 73 -2.13 -68.71 3.10
N SER A 74 -0.90 -68.92 2.61
CA SER A 74 0.19 -67.95 2.78
C SER A 74 -0.06 -66.62 2.04
N ALA A 75 -0.72 -66.68 0.88
CA ALA A 75 -1.09 -65.50 0.12
C ALA A 75 -2.26 -64.74 0.77
N ASP A 76 -3.25 -65.45 1.33
CA ASP A 76 -4.35 -64.85 2.09
C ASP A 76 -3.87 -64.24 3.41
N SER A 77 -2.93 -64.88 4.12
CA SER A 77 -2.32 -64.29 5.31
C SER A 77 -1.46 -63.06 4.99
N ALA A 78 -0.67 -63.10 3.91
CA ALA A 78 0.10 -61.93 3.46
C ALA A 78 -0.82 -60.78 2.99
N ALA A 79 -1.96 -61.08 2.35
CA ALA A 79 -2.96 -60.08 1.99
C ALA A 79 -3.64 -59.48 3.23
N LYS A 80 -3.94 -60.29 4.26
CA LYS A 80 -4.49 -59.82 5.55
C LYS A 80 -3.51 -58.96 6.33
N GLU A 81 -2.21 -59.31 6.33
CA GLU A 81 -1.16 -58.48 6.92
C GLU A 81 -1.02 -57.13 6.21
N GLN A 82 -1.09 -57.10 4.87
CA GLN A 82 -1.09 -55.85 4.10
C GLN A 82 -2.34 -54.99 4.33
N THR A 83 -3.50 -55.59 4.65
CA THR A 83 -4.70 -54.82 5.04
C THR A 83 -4.65 -54.29 6.48
N ASN A 84 -3.93 -54.96 7.38
CA ASN A 84 -3.76 -54.53 8.77
C ASN A 84 -2.62 -53.51 8.93
N ASP A 85 -1.61 -53.54 8.06
CA ASP A 85 -0.62 -52.47 7.88
C ASP A 85 -1.18 -51.33 7.01
N SER A 86 -2.47 -51.05 7.17
CA SER A 86 -3.02 -49.73 6.84
C SER A 86 -2.47 -48.73 7.87
N GLN A 87 -1.16 -48.49 7.85
CA GLN A 87 -0.64 -47.18 8.20
C GLN A 87 -1.56 -46.21 7.50
N THR A 88 -2.26 -45.38 8.28
CA THR A 88 -3.01 -44.23 7.77
C THR A 88 -2.19 -43.65 6.63
N GLY A 89 -2.68 -43.82 5.40
CA GLY A 89 -1.86 -43.55 4.22
C GLY A 89 -1.32 -42.11 4.22
N PRO A 90 -0.49 -41.72 3.24
CA PRO A 90 0.15 -40.40 3.18
C PRO A 90 -0.82 -39.21 3.36
N ILE A 91 -2.12 -39.44 3.18
CA ILE A 91 -3.23 -38.54 3.49
C ILE A 91 -3.20 -38.02 4.94
N GLY A 92 -2.91 -38.85 5.95
CA GLY A 92 -2.89 -38.41 7.36
C GLY A 92 -1.79 -37.37 7.63
N ALA A 93 -0.59 -37.62 7.10
CA ALA A 93 0.52 -36.67 7.17
C ALA A 93 0.23 -35.37 6.39
N VAL A 94 -0.42 -35.48 5.23
CA VAL A 94 -0.86 -34.31 4.43
C VAL A 94 -1.88 -33.45 5.19
N LEU A 95 -2.85 -34.06 5.89
CA LEU A 95 -3.83 -33.32 6.68
C LEU A 95 -3.19 -32.58 7.86
N VAL A 96 -2.22 -33.20 8.54
CA VAL A 96 -1.48 -32.56 9.63
C VAL A 96 -0.65 -31.38 9.10
N LEU A 97 0.07 -31.57 7.99
CA LEU A 97 0.81 -30.48 7.33
C LEU A 97 -0.09 -29.33 6.89
N ALA A 98 -1.27 -29.63 6.34
CA ALA A 98 -2.25 -28.63 5.94
C ALA A 98 -2.79 -27.85 7.16
N ALA A 99 -3.10 -28.54 8.26
CA ALA A 99 -3.55 -27.91 9.50
C ALA A 99 -2.48 -26.99 10.09
N ILE A 100 -1.21 -27.43 10.09
CA ILE A 100 -0.07 -26.60 10.52
C ILE A 100 0.07 -25.37 9.61
N GLY A 101 -0.06 -25.53 8.30
CA GLY A 101 0.00 -24.42 7.34
C GLY A 101 -1.11 -23.38 7.58
N ILE A 102 -2.34 -23.81 7.81
CA ILE A 102 -3.47 -22.91 8.14
C ILE A 102 -3.21 -22.21 9.48
N ALA A 103 -2.80 -22.95 10.51
CA ALA A 103 -2.49 -22.37 11.82
C ALA A 103 -1.36 -21.34 11.73
N ALA A 104 -0.32 -21.62 10.95
CA ALA A 104 0.78 -20.70 10.69
C ALA A 104 0.30 -19.45 9.93
N ALA A 105 -0.53 -19.60 8.90
CA ALA A 105 -1.10 -18.48 8.16
C ALA A 105 -1.98 -17.58 9.04
N VAL A 106 -2.84 -18.18 9.87
CA VAL A 106 -3.65 -17.46 10.86
C VAL A 106 -2.76 -16.76 11.88
N LEU A 107 -1.72 -17.42 12.41
CA LEU A 107 -0.78 -16.83 13.34
C LEU A 107 -0.07 -15.61 12.73
N VAL A 108 0.41 -15.73 11.49
CA VAL A 108 1.04 -14.63 10.75
C VAL A 108 0.05 -13.48 10.54
N TYR A 109 -1.19 -13.76 10.14
CA TYR A 109 -2.21 -12.72 9.96
C TYR A 109 -2.57 -12.03 11.29
N VAL A 110 -2.65 -12.77 12.39
CA VAL A 110 -2.94 -12.18 13.71
C VAL A 110 -1.75 -11.34 14.21
N GLN A 111 -0.51 -11.74 13.93
CA GLN A 111 0.67 -10.98 14.35
C GLN A 111 0.96 -9.75 13.48
N GLN A 112 0.83 -9.87 12.15
CA GLN A 112 1.20 -8.80 11.21
C GLN A 112 0.01 -8.03 10.63
N GLY A 113 -1.15 -8.68 10.56
CA GLY A 113 -2.37 -8.04 10.05
C GLY A 113 -2.96 -7.05 11.05
N ARG A 114 -4.06 -6.42 10.63
CA ARG A 114 -4.86 -5.52 11.47
C ARG A 114 -6.27 -6.11 11.59
N PRO A 115 -6.50 -7.05 12.52
CA PRO A 115 -7.82 -7.63 12.72
C PRO A 115 -8.82 -6.53 13.08
N GLY A 116 -9.95 -6.49 12.38
CA GLY A 116 -11.01 -5.48 12.62
C GLY A 116 -10.82 -4.17 11.85
N TYR A 117 -9.79 -4.03 11.02
CA TYR A 117 -9.72 -2.92 10.07
C TYR A 117 -10.76 -3.13 8.97
N ALA A 118 -11.74 -2.23 8.88
CA ALA A 118 -12.75 -2.29 7.84
C ALA A 118 -12.16 -1.91 6.47
N ASP A 119 -12.78 -2.40 5.41
CA ASP A 119 -12.45 -1.98 4.05
C ASP A 119 -12.78 -0.49 3.91
N LEU A 120 -11.76 0.36 3.74
CA LEU A 120 -11.95 1.81 3.52
C LEU A 120 -12.36 2.05 2.07
N ALA A 121 -13.66 2.10 1.81
CA ALA A 121 -14.19 2.41 0.48
C ALA A 121 -13.66 3.77 0.00
N LEU A 122 -13.63 3.98 -1.32
CA LEU A 122 -13.19 5.26 -1.88
C LEU A 122 -14.07 6.43 -1.39
N SER A 123 -15.37 6.21 -1.27
CA SER A 123 -16.32 7.19 -0.71
C SER A 123 -15.92 7.65 0.69
N ASP A 124 -15.60 6.70 1.56
CA ASP A 124 -15.31 6.96 2.97
C ASP A 124 -14.00 7.74 3.11
N ARG A 125 -13.01 7.42 2.26
CA ARG A 125 -11.75 8.15 2.17
C ARG A 125 -11.95 9.59 1.70
N ILE A 126 -12.82 9.81 0.71
CA ILE A 126 -13.14 11.15 0.22
C ILE A 126 -13.87 11.95 1.30
N GLN A 127 -14.82 11.34 2.02
CA GLN A 127 -15.52 11.98 3.13
C GLN A 127 -14.56 12.34 4.26
N ALA A 128 -13.71 11.41 4.68
CA ALA A 128 -12.71 11.67 5.71
C ALA A 128 -11.75 12.81 5.31
N ALA A 129 -11.34 12.86 4.04
CA ALA A 129 -10.52 13.96 3.52
C ALA A 129 -11.25 15.31 3.53
N GLU A 130 -12.56 15.32 3.28
CA GLU A 130 -13.40 16.52 3.41
C GLU A 130 -13.49 16.98 4.86
N GLU A 131 -13.78 16.06 5.79
CA GLU A 131 -13.82 16.34 7.22
C GLU A 131 -12.48 16.87 7.73
N LEU A 132 -11.36 16.31 7.28
CA LEU A 132 -10.02 16.82 7.57
C LEU A 132 -9.83 18.24 7.04
N ARG A 133 -10.25 18.53 5.80
CA ARG A 133 -10.10 19.85 5.19
C ARG A 133 -10.92 20.91 5.94
N GLN A 134 -12.13 20.57 6.38
CA GLN A 134 -13.02 21.46 7.12
C GLN A 134 -12.53 21.72 8.55
N ASN A 135 -11.98 20.70 9.21
CA ASN A 135 -11.50 20.79 10.60
C ASN A 135 -9.99 21.09 10.71
N ARG A 136 -9.42 21.69 9.66
CA ARG A 136 -8.00 22.08 9.61
C ARG A 136 -7.66 23.11 10.70
N PRO A 137 -6.48 23.00 11.35
CA PRO A 137 -5.99 24.02 12.26
C PRO A 137 -5.97 25.43 11.62
N SER A 138 -6.33 26.44 12.40
CA SER A 138 -6.17 27.83 11.98
C SER A 138 -4.69 28.20 11.82
N GLN A 139 -4.41 29.27 11.09
CA GLN A 139 -3.05 29.80 10.91
C GLN A 139 -2.33 29.99 12.25
N SER A 140 -2.95 30.69 13.21
CA SER A 140 -2.36 30.93 14.53
C SER A 140 -2.10 29.63 15.32
N ASN A 141 -2.94 28.60 15.15
CA ASN A 141 -2.69 27.31 15.80
C ASN A 141 -1.46 26.62 15.21
N ALA A 142 -1.28 26.68 13.89
CA ALA A 142 -0.13 26.09 13.22
C ALA A 142 1.18 26.83 13.55
N GLU A 143 1.15 28.17 13.56
CA GLU A 143 2.31 29.01 13.90
C GLU A 143 2.89 28.72 15.28
N ARG A 144 2.05 28.41 16.27
CA ARG A 144 2.51 28.07 17.62
C ARG A 144 3.27 26.74 17.70
N LEU A 145 3.11 25.88 16.70
CA LEU A 145 3.78 24.58 16.61
C LEU A 145 5.08 24.66 15.81
N THR A 146 5.29 25.76 15.09
CA THR A 146 6.50 25.98 14.29
C THR A 146 7.63 26.50 15.16
N LEU A 147 8.79 25.84 15.07
CA LEU A 147 10.02 26.31 15.71
C LEU A 147 10.77 27.25 14.76
N ALA A 148 11.41 28.27 15.31
CA ALA A 148 12.28 29.15 14.53
C ALA A 148 13.45 28.37 13.93
N ASP A 149 13.80 28.67 12.69
CA ASP A 149 14.95 28.08 12.02
C ASP A 149 16.25 28.69 12.59
N PRO A 150 17.11 27.90 13.27
CA PRO A 150 18.32 28.42 13.90
C PRO A 150 19.42 28.78 12.89
N THR A 151 19.24 28.50 11.60
CA THR A 151 20.27 28.73 10.58
C THR A 151 20.36 30.17 10.08
N VAL A 152 19.36 31.00 10.36
CA VAL A 152 19.38 32.43 9.99
C VAL A 152 20.20 33.21 11.02
N THR A 153 21.44 33.56 10.66
CA THR A 153 22.33 34.39 11.50
C THR A 153 22.48 35.80 10.88
N PRO A 154 21.56 36.74 11.18
CA PRO A 154 21.66 38.11 10.68
C PRO A 154 22.82 38.86 11.34
N SER A 155 23.40 39.84 10.63
CA SER A 155 24.40 40.73 11.22
C SER A 155 23.77 41.70 12.23
N ASP A 156 24.55 42.11 13.23
CA ASP A 156 24.10 43.08 14.25
C ASP A 156 23.63 44.40 13.63
N ASP A 157 24.31 44.87 12.58
CA ASP A 157 23.92 46.08 11.84
C ASP A 157 22.53 45.93 11.20
N PHE A 158 22.24 44.76 10.62
CA PHE A 158 20.95 44.49 10.02
C PHE A 158 19.84 44.43 11.07
N LEU A 159 20.10 43.81 12.22
CA LEU A 159 19.18 43.79 13.36
C LEU A 159 18.89 45.22 13.87
N ALA A 160 19.91 46.07 13.96
CA ALA A 160 19.75 47.46 14.37
C ALA A 160 18.92 48.28 13.36
N LEU A 161 19.10 48.06 12.05
CA LEU A 161 18.28 48.66 11.01
C LEU A 161 16.83 48.15 11.05
N MET A 162 16.65 46.85 11.28
CA MET A 162 15.33 46.25 11.43
C MET A 162 14.57 46.87 12.61
N GLU A 163 15.24 47.10 13.74
CA GLU A 163 14.63 47.72 14.91
C GLU A 163 14.22 49.19 14.67
N LYS A 164 14.98 49.92 13.84
CA LYS A 164 14.57 51.27 13.40
C LYS A 164 13.36 51.20 12.48
N LEU A 165 13.33 50.25 11.55
CA LEU A 165 12.22 50.05 10.63
C LEU A 165 10.92 49.67 11.37
N ARG A 166 10.97 48.74 12.33
CA ARG A 166 9.84 48.37 13.19
C ARG A 166 9.26 49.58 13.91
N ARG A 167 10.12 50.41 14.53
CA ARG A 167 9.69 51.63 15.22
C ARG A 167 9.07 52.66 14.28
N ALA A 168 9.66 52.88 13.10
CA ALA A 168 9.13 53.81 12.11
C ALA A 168 7.74 53.38 11.61
N VAL A 169 7.56 52.08 11.31
CA VAL A 169 6.27 51.54 10.86
C VAL A 169 5.23 51.54 11.97
N ALA A 170 5.62 51.33 13.23
CA ALA A 170 4.71 51.44 14.37
C ALA A 170 4.17 52.86 14.57
N GLN A 171 4.96 53.89 14.23
CA GLN A 171 4.54 55.30 14.29
C GLN A 171 3.67 55.70 13.10
N HIS A 172 3.88 55.07 11.94
CA HIS A 172 3.17 55.34 10.69
C HIS A 172 2.63 54.04 10.08
N PRO A 173 1.59 53.43 10.68
CA PRO A 173 1.10 52.11 10.27
C PRO A 173 0.43 52.12 8.88
N ASP A 174 0.05 53.29 8.39
CA ASP A 174 -0.54 53.56 7.08
C ASP A 174 0.50 53.85 5.98
N ASP A 175 1.79 53.89 6.30
CA ASP A 175 2.86 54.00 5.30
C ASP A 175 3.03 52.68 4.53
N LEU A 176 2.45 52.63 3.33
CA LEU A 176 2.55 51.49 2.41
C LEU A 176 4.00 51.08 2.13
N ARG A 177 4.92 52.05 2.00
CA ARG A 177 6.32 51.76 1.71
C ARG A 177 6.99 51.13 2.91
N GLY A 178 6.76 51.69 4.11
CA GLY A 178 7.21 51.13 5.38
C GLY A 178 6.74 49.70 5.58
N GLN A 179 5.43 49.43 5.39
CA GLN A 179 4.86 48.08 5.52
C GLN A 179 5.46 47.09 4.50
N THR A 180 5.68 47.53 3.25
CA THR A 180 6.29 46.69 2.22
C THR A 180 7.73 46.32 2.57
N LEU A 181 8.51 47.27 3.08
CA LEU A 181 9.88 47.02 3.54
C LEU A 181 9.89 46.11 4.77
N LEU A 182 8.97 46.32 5.72
CA LEU A 182 8.85 45.49 6.92
C LEU A 182 8.57 44.03 6.54
N ALA A 183 7.57 43.78 5.69
CA ALA A 183 7.23 42.44 5.22
C ALA A 183 8.41 41.71 4.59
N ARG A 184 9.13 42.38 3.67
CA ARG A 184 10.28 41.79 2.97
C ARG A 184 11.43 41.47 3.91
N ASN A 185 11.80 42.41 4.79
CA ASN A 185 12.96 42.24 5.66
C ASN A 185 12.69 41.23 6.78
N GLU A 186 11.47 41.18 7.33
CA GLU A 186 11.10 40.14 8.30
C GLU A 186 11.12 38.74 7.69
N ALA A 187 10.66 38.58 6.44
CA ALA A 187 10.78 37.31 5.75
C ALA A 187 12.25 36.91 5.51
N ALA A 188 13.12 37.88 5.21
CA ALA A 188 14.55 37.63 5.07
C ALA A 188 15.22 37.21 6.40
N LEU A 189 14.65 37.62 7.54
CA LEU A 189 15.05 37.18 8.89
C LEU A 189 14.45 35.82 9.30
N GLY A 190 13.60 35.21 8.47
CA GLY A 190 12.83 34.03 8.87
C GLY A 190 11.69 34.33 9.86
N ASN A 191 11.44 35.60 10.19
CA ASN A 191 10.32 36.03 11.04
C ASN A 191 9.02 36.09 10.24
N PHE A 192 8.59 34.94 9.72
CA PHE A 192 7.46 34.87 8.80
C PHE A 192 6.14 35.35 9.40
N ILE A 193 5.97 35.23 10.73
CA ILE A 193 4.78 35.76 11.43
C ILE A 193 4.69 37.29 11.29
N ALA A 194 5.79 37.99 11.58
CA ALA A 194 5.86 39.44 11.41
C ALA A 194 5.75 39.82 9.93
N ALA A 195 6.34 39.03 9.04
CA ALA A 195 6.31 39.26 7.61
C ALA A 195 4.90 39.21 7.02
N HIS A 196 4.14 38.15 7.27
CA HIS A 196 2.78 38.04 6.74
C HIS A 196 1.85 39.08 7.41
N THR A 197 2.10 39.46 8.66
CA THR A 197 1.33 40.52 9.33
C THR A 197 1.51 41.86 8.63
N ALA A 198 2.75 42.24 8.32
CA ALA A 198 3.03 43.46 7.56
C ALA A 198 2.50 43.37 6.11
N GLN A 199 2.62 42.21 5.46
CA GLN A 199 2.12 42.00 4.09
C GLN A 199 0.58 42.08 4.02
N ALA A 200 -0.14 41.63 5.05
CA ALA A 200 -1.58 41.82 5.13
C ALA A 200 -1.95 43.32 5.16
N GLN A 201 -1.17 44.12 5.88
CA GLN A 201 -1.35 45.58 5.90
C GLN A 201 -1.05 46.22 4.55
N VAL A 202 -0.04 45.74 3.81
CA VAL A 202 0.23 46.17 2.42
C VAL A 202 -1.00 45.94 1.53
N ILE A 203 -1.62 44.76 1.60
CA ILE A 203 -2.82 44.44 0.82
C ILE A 203 -3.97 45.37 1.21
N LEU A 204 -4.18 45.59 2.52
CA LEU A 204 -5.22 46.47 3.04
C LEU A 204 -5.05 47.91 2.54
N LEU A 205 -3.84 48.47 2.64
CA LEU A 205 -3.53 49.85 2.24
C LEU A 205 -3.66 50.08 0.73
N LYS A 206 -3.51 49.03 -0.09
CA LYS A 206 -3.74 49.12 -1.53
C LYS A 206 -5.23 49.16 -1.91
N GLN A 207 -6.15 48.89 -0.98
CA GLN A 207 -7.62 49.05 -1.13
C GLN A 207 -8.18 48.53 -2.48
N GLY A 208 -7.82 47.31 -2.85
CA GLY A 208 -8.27 46.68 -4.11
C GLY A 208 -7.30 46.83 -5.29
N ASN A 209 -6.32 47.72 -5.21
CA ASN A 209 -5.21 47.81 -6.18
C ASN A 209 -4.07 46.82 -5.90
N ALA A 210 -4.27 45.88 -4.96
CA ALA A 210 -3.32 44.83 -4.65
C ALA A 210 -3.09 43.94 -5.88
N GLN A 211 -1.82 43.74 -6.22
CA GLN A 211 -1.39 42.98 -7.37
C GLN A 211 -1.33 41.49 -7.04
N ILE A 212 -1.27 40.65 -8.07
CA ILE A 212 -1.13 39.18 -7.95
C ILE A 212 0.04 38.83 -7.02
N ALA A 213 1.18 39.48 -7.22
CA ALA A 213 2.39 39.29 -6.41
C ALA A 213 2.21 39.65 -4.92
N ASP A 214 1.25 40.51 -4.57
CA ASP A 214 0.99 40.84 -3.16
C ASP A 214 0.31 39.67 -2.44
N TYR A 215 -0.67 39.02 -3.09
CA TYR A 215 -1.36 37.84 -2.58
C TYR A 215 -0.46 36.61 -2.59
N ALA A 216 0.32 36.41 -3.66
CA ALA A 216 1.25 35.29 -3.76
C ALA A 216 2.29 35.33 -2.64
N ARG A 217 2.90 36.51 -2.40
CA ARG A 217 3.86 36.70 -1.30
C ARG A 217 3.22 36.50 0.07
N TYR A 218 1.99 36.98 0.26
CA TYR A 218 1.25 36.78 1.50
C TYR A 218 1.00 35.30 1.78
N ALA A 219 0.54 34.55 0.77
CA ALA A 219 0.35 33.10 0.87
C ALA A 219 1.64 32.37 1.23
N GLU A 220 2.75 32.67 0.55
CA GLU A 220 4.06 32.09 0.86
C GLU A 220 4.47 32.32 2.31
N MET A 221 4.38 33.57 2.79
CA MET A 221 4.73 33.90 4.18
C MET A 221 3.85 33.17 5.19
N LEU A 222 2.55 32.99 4.91
CA LEU A 222 1.66 32.19 5.77
C LEU A 222 2.08 30.72 5.85
N VAL A 223 2.44 30.13 4.70
CA VAL A 223 2.89 28.72 4.65
C VAL A 223 4.21 28.55 5.40
N TYR A 224 5.17 29.47 5.21
CA TYR A 224 6.44 29.41 5.94
C TYR A 224 6.26 29.65 7.45
N ALA A 225 5.39 30.59 7.85
CA ALA A 225 5.07 30.83 9.26
C ALA A 225 4.44 29.61 9.94
N ALA A 226 3.77 28.76 9.17
CA ALA A 226 3.17 27.51 9.63
C ALA A 226 4.07 26.27 9.38
N GLY A 227 5.35 26.46 9.07
CA GLY A 227 6.31 25.36 8.87
C GLY A 227 6.01 24.46 7.67
N GLY A 228 5.45 25.02 6.59
CA GLY A 228 5.09 24.29 5.37
C GLY A 228 3.63 23.79 5.33
N TYR A 229 2.87 24.01 6.40
CA TYR A 229 1.44 23.70 6.43
C TYR A 229 0.61 24.75 5.67
N VAL A 230 -0.28 24.30 4.77
CA VAL A 230 -1.19 25.20 4.05
C VAL A 230 -2.50 25.37 4.82
N SER A 231 -2.50 26.39 5.69
CA SER A 231 -3.65 26.74 6.52
C SER A 231 -4.85 27.27 5.71
N PRO A 232 -6.05 27.38 6.32
CA PRO A 232 -7.20 28.04 5.68
C PRO A 232 -6.92 29.48 5.24
N SER A 233 -6.11 30.24 6.00
CA SER A 233 -5.71 31.61 5.62
C SER A 233 -4.79 31.59 4.40
N ALA A 234 -3.84 30.66 4.36
CA ALA A 234 -2.94 30.48 3.21
C ALA A 234 -3.72 30.09 1.95
N GLU A 235 -4.66 29.14 2.07
CA GLU A 235 -5.55 28.75 0.96
C GLU A 235 -6.37 29.93 0.44
N THR A 236 -6.88 30.79 1.31
CA THR A 236 -7.62 31.99 0.89
C THR A 236 -6.73 32.91 0.05
N ALA A 237 -5.49 33.14 0.47
CA ALA A 237 -4.52 33.96 -0.27
C ALA A 237 -4.07 33.29 -1.58
N LEU A 238 -3.88 31.98 -1.60
CA LEU A 238 -3.59 31.20 -2.80
C LEU A 238 -4.73 31.27 -3.81
N THR A 239 -5.97 31.14 -3.32
CA THR A 239 -7.19 31.26 -4.15
C THR A 239 -7.27 32.65 -4.78
N ALA A 240 -7.07 33.71 -3.99
CA ALA A 240 -7.02 35.08 -4.51
C ALA A 240 -5.91 35.28 -5.55
N THR A 241 -4.80 34.55 -5.45
CA THR A 241 -3.73 34.57 -6.46
C THR A 241 -4.20 33.88 -7.75
N LEU A 242 -4.76 32.67 -7.63
CA LEU A 242 -5.20 31.84 -8.77
C LEU A 242 -6.42 32.40 -9.50
N GLU A 243 -7.30 33.14 -8.82
CA GLU A 243 -8.40 33.86 -9.45
C GLU A 243 -7.92 34.94 -10.44
N ARG A 244 -6.72 35.49 -10.19
CA ARG A 244 -6.12 36.54 -11.03
C ARG A 244 -5.15 35.98 -12.06
N ASP A 245 -4.41 34.95 -11.68
CA ASP A 245 -3.53 34.20 -12.58
C ASP A 245 -3.68 32.69 -12.31
N PRO A 246 -4.56 32.02 -13.07
CA PRO A 246 -4.76 30.58 -12.95
C PRO A 246 -3.50 29.76 -13.27
N ALA A 247 -2.52 30.33 -13.97
CA ALA A 247 -1.28 29.66 -14.35
C ALA A 247 -0.14 29.86 -13.35
N HIS A 248 -0.36 30.64 -12.26
CA HIS A 248 0.68 30.98 -11.29
C HIS A 248 1.30 29.73 -10.64
N GLN A 249 2.47 29.30 -11.14
CA GLN A 249 3.07 27.98 -10.87
C GLN A 249 3.21 27.68 -9.37
N LYS A 250 3.72 28.63 -8.59
CA LYS A 250 3.92 28.46 -7.15
C LYS A 250 2.61 28.36 -6.36
N ALA A 251 1.57 29.06 -6.79
CA ALA A 251 0.28 29.01 -6.11
C ALA A 251 -0.41 27.67 -6.37
N ARG A 252 -0.30 27.16 -7.60
CA ARG A 252 -0.73 25.81 -7.98
C ARG A 252 0.04 24.74 -7.21
N TYR A 253 1.36 24.89 -7.05
CA TYR A 253 2.17 23.99 -6.23
C TYR A 253 1.64 23.88 -4.80
N TYR A 254 1.43 25.01 -4.10
CA TYR A 254 0.91 25.01 -2.74
C TYR A 254 -0.54 24.52 -2.65
N MET A 255 -1.36 24.74 -3.68
CA MET A 255 -2.70 24.16 -3.73
C MET A 255 -2.63 22.62 -3.81
N GLY A 256 -1.71 22.08 -4.62
CA GLY A 256 -1.42 20.64 -4.62
C GLY A 256 -0.93 20.14 -3.25
N LEU A 257 -0.04 20.90 -2.59
CA LEU A 257 0.44 20.57 -1.25
C LEU A 257 -0.69 20.51 -0.21
N MET A 258 -1.63 21.47 -0.26
CA MET A 258 -2.82 21.47 0.59
C MET A 258 -3.66 20.20 0.39
N TYR A 259 -3.90 19.81 -0.88
CA TYR A 259 -4.63 18.57 -1.17
C TYR A 259 -3.90 17.33 -0.68
N ALA A 260 -2.57 17.26 -0.82
CA ALA A 260 -1.77 16.17 -0.26
C ALA A 260 -1.88 16.11 1.27
N GLN A 261 -1.76 17.26 1.95
CA GLN A 261 -1.86 17.38 3.41
C GLN A 261 -3.27 17.04 3.94
N THR A 262 -4.31 17.16 3.12
CA THR A 262 -5.71 16.90 3.49
C THR A 262 -6.26 15.58 2.97
N GLY A 263 -5.39 14.65 2.56
CA GLY A 263 -5.80 13.30 2.17
C GLY A 263 -6.43 13.20 0.78
N ARG A 264 -6.14 14.16 -0.11
CA ARG A 264 -6.48 14.14 -1.54
C ARG A 264 -5.24 14.08 -2.44
N PRO A 265 -4.45 12.99 -2.35
CA PRO A 265 -3.27 12.80 -3.19
C PRO A 265 -3.61 12.73 -4.68
N ASP A 266 -4.85 12.36 -5.03
CA ASP A 266 -5.36 12.35 -6.40
C ASP A 266 -5.43 13.75 -7.03
N PHE A 267 -5.85 14.76 -6.26
CA PHE A 267 -5.80 16.15 -6.72
C PHE A 267 -4.37 16.69 -6.74
N ALA A 268 -3.58 16.41 -5.69
CA ALA A 268 -2.19 16.84 -5.62
C ALA A 268 -1.38 16.33 -6.82
N PHE A 269 -1.46 15.04 -7.11
CA PHE A 269 -0.80 14.41 -8.24
C PHE A 269 -1.17 15.07 -9.56
N ARG A 270 -2.46 15.26 -9.85
CA ARG A 270 -2.91 15.87 -11.12
C ARG A 270 -2.39 17.30 -11.27
N ILE A 271 -2.45 18.11 -10.22
CA ILE A 271 -1.96 19.51 -10.24
C ILE A 271 -0.47 19.55 -10.52
N TRP A 272 0.31 18.73 -9.81
CA TRP A 272 1.76 18.68 -9.97
C TRP A 272 2.21 18.08 -11.29
N GLN A 273 1.53 17.04 -11.77
CA GLN A 273 1.78 16.44 -13.08
C GLN A 273 1.55 17.47 -14.19
N ASP A 274 0.44 18.20 -14.13
CA ASP A 274 0.13 19.24 -15.12
C ASP A 274 1.15 20.38 -15.09
N LEU A 275 1.62 20.79 -13.90
CA LEU A 275 2.72 21.75 -13.76
C LEU A 275 4.01 21.25 -14.44
N LEU A 276 4.41 19.99 -14.22
CA LEU A 276 5.62 19.44 -14.85
C LEU A 276 5.47 19.32 -16.36
N GLN A 277 4.28 18.98 -16.86
CA GLN A 277 4.00 18.87 -18.30
C GLN A 277 4.01 20.23 -19.01
N GLN A 278 3.54 21.28 -18.35
CA GLN A 278 3.54 22.64 -18.91
C GLN A 278 4.92 23.30 -18.88
N GLY A 279 5.86 22.75 -18.11
CA GLY A 279 7.14 23.35 -17.83
C GLY A 279 7.07 24.25 -16.60
N VAL A 280 8.13 24.20 -15.79
CA VAL A 280 8.26 24.96 -14.55
C VAL A 280 9.38 25.97 -14.74
N ASP A 281 9.04 27.26 -14.68
CA ASP A 281 10.00 28.35 -14.89
C ASP A 281 10.81 28.65 -13.61
N ASP A 282 10.21 28.43 -12.44
CA ASP A 282 10.88 28.56 -11.14
C ASP A 282 11.70 27.30 -10.83
N PRO A 283 13.04 27.35 -10.91
CA PRO A 283 13.89 26.17 -10.72
C PRO A 283 13.80 25.59 -9.31
N SER A 284 13.28 26.34 -8.33
CA SER A 284 13.09 25.85 -6.96
C SER A 284 11.88 24.93 -6.81
N LEU A 285 10.90 24.98 -7.72
CA LEU A 285 9.66 24.20 -7.61
C LEU A 285 9.83 22.76 -8.09
N THR A 286 10.58 22.53 -9.16
CA THR A 286 10.82 21.20 -9.73
C THR A 286 11.30 20.18 -8.70
N PRO A 287 12.36 20.44 -7.88
CA PRO A 287 12.79 19.48 -6.86
C PRO A 287 11.72 19.26 -5.78
N LEU A 288 10.97 20.30 -5.40
CA LEU A 288 9.90 20.20 -4.40
C LEU A 288 8.72 19.34 -4.88
N ILE A 289 8.39 19.43 -6.16
CA ILE A 289 7.36 18.60 -6.81
C ILE A 289 7.86 17.16 -6.91
N ASN A 290 9.07 16.95 -7.43
CA ASN A 290 9.64 15.62 -7.63
C ASN A 290 9.78 14.84 -6.31
N ALA A 291 10.06 15.52 -5.20
CA ALA A 291 10.12 14.90 -3.88
C ALA A 291 8.78 14.33 -3.38
N GLN A 292 7.65 14.73 -3.96
CA GLN A 292 6.31 14.43 -3.43
C GLN A 292 5.37 13.75 -4.44
N ILE A 293 5.57 13.98 -5.74
CA ILE A 293 4.64 13.53 -6.78
C ILE A 293 4.53 12.01 -6.88
N GLU A 294 5.62 11.27 -6.64
CA GLU A 294 5.60 9.80 -6.65
C GLU A 294 4.75 9.22 -5.52
N ALA A 295 4.92 9.73 -4.29
CA ALA A 295 4.08 9.34 -3.17
C ALA A 295 2.62 9.71 -3.40
N ALA A 296 2.34 10.89 -3.98
CA ALA A 296 0.98 11.27 -4.35
C ALA A 296 0.38 10.34 -5.42
N ALA A 297 1.15 9.95 -6.45
CA ALA A 297 0.72 9.01 -7.48
C ALA A 297 0.39 7.64 -6.88
N PHE A 298 1.28 7.11 -6.04
CA PHE A 298 1.08 5.84 -5.34
C PHE A 298 -0.20 5.85 -4.51
N HIS A 299 -0.40 6.88 -3.69
CA HIS A 299 -1.62 7.00 -2.88
C HIS A 299 -2.88 7.28 -3.70
N ALA A 300 -2.75 7.85 -4.90
CA ALA A 300 -3.83 8.01 -5.87
C ALA A 300 -4.13 6.72 -6.66
N GLY A 301 -3.30 5.67 -6.53
CA GLY A 301 -3.44 4.43 -7.29
C GLY A 301 -3.07 4.59 -8.77
N VAL A 302 -2.19 5.54 -9.10
CA VAL A 302 -1.71 5.80 -10.45
C VAL A 302 -0.29 5.27 -10.58
N GLU A 303 -0.04 4.44 -11.59
CA GLU A 303 1.33 4.08 -11.97
C GLU A 303 2.00 5.32 -12.59
N TYR A 304 2.95 5.87 -11.86
CA TYR A 304 3.76 7.00 -12.29
C TYR A 304 5.23 6.62 -12.22
N THR A 305 5.87 6.62 -13.37
CA THR A 305 7.32 6.56 -13.48
C THR A 305 7.82 7.95 -13.81
N PRO A 306 8.69 8.57 -12.99
CA PRO A 306 9.38 9.79 -13.38
C PRO A 306 10.13 9.49 -14.69
N SER A 307 9.61 9.95 -15.83
CA SER A 307 10.35 9.91 -17.08
C SER A 307 11.58 10.82 -16.94
N ASP A 308 12.62 10.63 -17.76
CA ASP A 308 13.95 11.30 -17.74
C ASP A 308 13.98 12.85 -17.79
N VAL A 309 12.92 13.55 -17.38
CA VAL A 309 12.92 14.99 -17.07
C VAL A 309 13.88 15.30 -15.89
N ALA A 310 14.23 14.30 -15.07
CA ALA A 310 15.27 14.41 -14.05
C ALA A 310 16.71 14.36 -14.61
N ALA A 311 16.91 13.80 -15.82
CA ALA A 311 18.24 13.63 -16.40
C ALA A 311 18.82 14.94 -16.98
N SER A 312 17.99 15.95 -17.25
CA SER A 312 18.43 17.25 -17.78
C SER A 312 18.82 18.29 -16.73
N ALA A 313 18.76 17.96 -15.43
CA ALA A 313 19.06 18.87 -14.32
C ALA A 313 20.16 18.38 -13.37
N GLY A 314 21.04 17.48 -13.83
CA GLY A 314 22.30 17.17 -13.16
C GLY A 314 23.32 18.31 -13.33
N PRO A 315 24.21 18.58 -12.35
CA PRO A 315 25.08 19.74 -12.37
C PRO A 315 26.04 19.67 -13.57
N SER A 316 25.97 20.66 -14.45
CA SER A 316 27.09 20.96 -15.34
C SER A 316 28.28 21.36 -14.47
N ALA A 317 29.33 20.53 -14.51
CA ALA A 317 30.63 20.80 -13.92
C ALA A 317 31.31 22.02 -14.55
#